data_AF-A0A2R6I136-F1
#
_entry.id   AF-A0A2R6I136-F1
#
_cell.length_a   1.000
_cell.length_b   1.000
_cell.length_c   1.000
_cell.angle_alpha   90.00
_cell.angle_beta   90.00
_cell.angle_gamma   90.00
#
_symmetry.space_group_name_H-M   'P 1'
#
loop_
_entity.id
_entity.type
_entity.pdbx_description
1 polymer ?
#
loop_
_entity_poly.entity_id
_entity_poly.type
_entity_poly.pdbx_seq_one_letter_code
_entity_poly.pdbx_strand_id
1 'polypeptide(L)' 'MLPLQFGMPGGPELVIIGLIFLIVPFALAYWVYNDAEKRGKDNAAFWAIAVGGLTFLTFFGGFLALAVYFWDRD' A
#
# COMPACT_ATOMS: atom_id res chain seq x y z
N MET A 1 -8.91 39.11 -2.02
CA MET A 1 -9.65 37.84 -2.13
C MET A 1 -8.70 36.78 -2.64
N LEU A 2 -8.40 35.77 -1.84
CA LEU A 2 -7.62 34.62 -2.32
C LEU A 2 -8.50 33.80 -3.27
N PRO A 3 -7.94 33.29 -4.39
CA PRO A 3 -8.70 32.44 -5.28
C PRO A 3 -9.14 31.16 -4.54
N LEU A 4 -10.35 30.68 -4.85
CA LEU A 4 -10.92 29.48 -4.23
C LEU A 4 -10.08 28.21 -4.45
N GLN A 5 -9.18 28.25 -5.44
CA GLN A 5 -8.27 27.17 -5.81
C GLN A 5 -6.96 27.18 -5.01
N PHE A 6 -6.75 28.17 -4.12
CA PHE A 6 -5.55 28.25 -3.30
C PHE A 6 -5.49 27.05 -2.35
N GLY A 7 -4.50 26.17 -2.56
CA GLY A 7 -4.33 24.93 -1.81
C GLY A 7 -4.93 23.67 -2.47
N MET A 8 -5.58 23.80 -3.63
CA MET A 8 -5.99 22.61 -4.40
C MET A 8 -4.85 22.13 -5.32
N PRO A 9 -4.54 20.82 -5.32
CA PRO A 9 -3.64 20.20 -6.30
C PRO A 9 -4.02 20.58 -7.73
N GLY A 10 -3.08 21.14 -8.50
CA GLY A 10 -3.37 21.71 -9.82
C GLY A 10 -2.93 20.85 -11.01
N GLY A 11 -1.87 20.05 -10.84
CA GLY A 11 -1.42 19.15 -11.90
C GLY A 11 -0.27 18.25 -11.45
N PRO A 12 0.94 18.79 -11.20
CA PRO A 12 2.07 18.00 -10.72
C PRO A 12 1.78 17.25 -9.42
N GLU A 13 1.06 17.87 -8.49
CA GLU A 13 0.69 17.27 -7.21
C GLU A 13 -0.25 16.08 -7.40
N LEU A 14 -1.20 16.17 -8.35
CA LEU A 14 -2.11 15.06 -8.68
C LEU A 14 -1.36 13.88 -9.30
N VAL A 15 -0.34 14.15 -10.13
CA VAL A 15 0.53 13.11 -10.68
C VAL A 15 1.30 12.41 -9.56
N ILE A 16 1.87 13.17 -8.62
CA ILE A 16 2.58 12.61 -7.47
C ILE A 16 1.65 11.76 -6.60
N ILE A 17 0.44 12.26 -6.30
CA ILE A 17 -0.57 11.51 -5.54
C ILE A 17 -0.92 10.21 -6.27
N GLY A 18 -1.18 10.27 -7.58
CA GLY A 18 -1.47 9.10 -8.40
C GLY A 18 -0.33 8.08 -8.39
N LEU A 19 0.92 8.53 -8.50
CA LEU A 19 2.11 7.67 -8.42
C LEU A 19 2.25 7.03 -7.04
N ILE A 20 1.95 7.74 -5.95
CA ILE A 20 1.97 7.16 -4.60
C ILE A 20 0.91 6.06 -4.49
N PHE A 21 -0.32 6.33 -4.93
CA PHE A 21 -1.41 5.34 -4.93
C PHE A 21 -1.10 4.13 -5.82
N LEU A 22 -0.32 4.32 -6.89
CA LEU A 22 0.11 3.22 -7.74
C LEU A 22 1.28 2.44 -7.13
N ILE A 23 2.33 3.10 -6.66
CA ILE A 23 3.59 2.45 -6.28
C ILE A 23 3.49 1.77 -4.91
N VAL A 24 2.85 2.44 -3.92
CA VAL A 24 2.81 1.95 -2.53
C VAL A 24 2.22 0.54 -2.41
N PRO A 25 1.09 0.21 -3.05
CA PRO A 25 0.54 -1.15 -3.01
C PRO A 25 1.49 -2.23 -3.50
N PHE A 26 2.20 -2.01 -4.62
CA PHE A 26 3.13 -3.00 -5.17
C PHE A 26 4.41 -3.09 -4.34
N ALA A 27 4.90 -1.96 -3.82
CA ALA A 27 6.03 -1.94 -2.90
C ALA A 27 5.73 -2.75 -1.62
N LEU A 28 4.53 -2.58 -1.04
CA LEU A 28 4.09 -3.36 0.12
C LEU A 28 3.91 -4.84 -0.22
N ALA A 29 3.26 -5.17 -1.35
CA ALA A 29 3.10 -6.56 -1.79
C ALA A 29 4.45 -7.27 -1.93
N TYR A 30 5.40 -6.63 -2.63
CA TYR A 30 6.75 -7.15 -2.82
C TYR A 30 7.47 -7.33 -1.48
N TRP A 31 7.41 -6.35 -0.59
CA TRP A 31 8.06 -6.44 0.71
C TRP A 31 7.48 -7.58 1.57
N VAL A 32 6.15 -7.68 1.66
CA VAL A 32 5.46 -8.74 2.43
C VAL A 32 5.77 -10.12 1.86
N TYR A 33 5.78 -10.27 0.54
CA TYR A 33 6.15 -11.54 -0.10
C TYR A 33 7.55 -11.99 0.33
N ASN A 34 8.54 -11.11 0.17
CA ASN A 34 9.94 -11.44 0.50
C ASN A 34 10.15 -11.67 2.00
N ASP A 35 9.48 -10.93 2.88
CA ASP A 35 9.58 -11.16 4.33
C ASP A 35 8.96 -12.51 4.71
N ALA A 36 7.80 -12.86 4.16
CA ALA A 36 7.14 -14.14 4.41
C ALA A 36 7.94 -15.33 3.85
N GLU A 37 8.48 -15.20 2.63
CA GLU A 37 9.29 -16.23 1.98
C GLU A 37 10.60 -16.49 2.74
N LYS A 38 11.28 -15.44 3.20
CA LYS A 38 12.48 -15.57 4.05
C LYS A 38 12.22 -16.27 5.38
N ARG A 39 10.98 -16.19 5.88
CA ARG A 39 10.52 -16.88 7.08
C ARG A 39 10.00 -18.29 6.80
N GLY A 40 10.02 -18.75 5.55
CA GLY A 40 9.55 -20.08 5.15
C GLY A 40 8.03 -20.25 5.25
N LYS A 41 7.24 -19.17 5.12
CA LYS A 41 5.78 -19.25 5.19
C LYS A 41 5.19 -19.70 3.84
N ASP A 42 4.44 -20.80 3.85
CA ASP A 42 3.75 -21.33 2.66
C ASP A 42 2.70 -20.37 2.07
N ASN A 43 2.18 -19.45 2.89
CA ASN A 43 1.16 -18.49 2.50
C ASN A 43 1.70 -17.11 2.08
N ALA A 44 2.99 -17.00 1.74
CA ALA A 44 3.65 -15.74 1.35
C ALA A 44 2.90 -14.99 0.23
N ALA A 45 2.50 -15.70 -0.83
CA ALA A 45 1.76 -15.11 -1.95
C ALA A 45 0.38 -14.58 -1.53
N PHE A 46 -0.34 -15.28 -0.65
CA PHE A 46 -1.63 -14.82 -0.14
C PHE A 46 -1.49 -13.54 0.68
N TRP A 47 -0.48 -13.47 1.55
CA TRP A 47 -0.20 -12.26 2.33
C TRP A 47 0.17 -11.08 1.45
N ALA A 48 1.00 -11.29 0.42
CA ALA A 48 1.37 -10.24 -0.53
C ALA A 48 0.15 -9.69 -1.30
N ILE A 49 -0.73 -10.57 -1.77
CA ILE A 49 -1.97 -10.18 -2.45
C ILE A 49 -2.93 -9.48 -1.49
N ALA A 50 -3.10 -9.99 -0.27
CA ALA A 50 -3.97 -9.37 0.71
C ALA A 50 -3.52 -7.95 1.05
N VAL A 51 -2.25 -7.77 1.42
CA VAL A 51 -1.72 -6.45 1.78
C VAL A 51 -1.69 -5.52 0.56
N GLY A 52 -1.12 -5.94 -0.56
CA GLY A 52 -1.02 -5.12 -1.77
C GLY A 52 -2.39 -4.77 -2.34
N GLY A 53 -3.23 -5.78 -2.56
CA GLY A 53 -4.56 -5.62 -3.13
C GLY A 53 -5.46 -4.74 -2.27
N LEU A 54 -5.50 -4.95 -0.95
CA LEU A 54 -6.30 -4.11 -0.06
C LEU A 54 -5.75 -2.68 0.04
N THR A 55 -4.42 -2.48 -0.06
CA THR A 55 -3.83 -1.13 -0.12
C THR A 55 -4.25 -0.42 -1.39
N PHE A 56 -4.26 -1.09 -2.55
CA PHE A 56 -4.68 -0.50 -3.81
C PHE A 56 -6.19 -0.16 -3.82
N LEU A 57 -7.04 -1.08 -3.34
CA LEU A 57 -8.49 -0.93 -3.43
C LEU A 57 -9.09 -0.02 -2.36
N THR A 58 -8.52 -0.03 -1.15
CA THR A 58 -9.14 0.61 0.01
C THR A 58 -8.21 1.51 0.80
N PHE A 59 -6.90 1.45 0.52
CA PHE A 59 -5.83 2.10 1.28
C PHE A 59 -5.78 1.66 2.75
N PHE A 60 -6.76 2.06 3.54
CA PHE A 60 -6.92 1.72 4.96
C PHE A 60 -6.98 0.21 5.21
N GLY A 61 -7.74 -0.55 4.42
CA GLY A 61 -7.82 -2.00 4.56
C GLY A 61 -6.47 -2.68 4.30
N GLY A 62 -5.63 -2.09 3.45
CA GLY A 62 -4.26 -2.54 3.21
C GLY A 62 -3.35 -2.40 4.42
N PHE A 63 -3.40 -1.23 5.07
CA PHE A 63 -2.65 -1.01 6.32
C PHE A 63 -3.16 -1.87 7.48
N LEU A 64 -4.47 -2.12 7.56
CA LEU A 64 -5.01 -3.08 8.51
C LEU A 64 -4.49 -4.50 8.25
N ALA A 65 -4.53 -4.96 7.00
CA ALA A 65 -3.99 -6.27 6.63
C ALA A 65 -2.48 -6.36 6.91
N LEU A 66 -1.73 -5.27 6.68
CA LEU A 66 -0.31 -5.19 7.01
C LEU A 66 -0.08 -5.30 8.53
N ALA A 67 -0.88 -4.62 9.35
CA ALA A 67 -0.81 -4.74 10.80
C ALA A 67 -1.10 -6.17 11.29
N VAL A 68 -2.08 -6.84 10.69
CA VAL A 68 -2.37 -8.26 10.98
C VAL A 68 -1.20 -9.16 10.53
N TYR A 69 -0.62 -8.91 9.35
CA TYR A 69 0.57 -9.62 8.90
C TYR A 69 1.73 -9.49 9.91
N PHE A 70 1.97 -8.27 10.42
CA PHE A 70 2.99 -8.04 11.45
C PHE A 70 2.72 -8.81 12.75
N TRP A 71 1.46 -9.04 13.09
CA TRP A 71 1.07 -9.85 14.25
C TRP A 71 1.23 -11.36 13.99
N ASP A 72 0.97 -11.83 12.76
CA ASP A 72 1.02 -13.24 12.37
C ASP A 72 2.41 -13.73 11.91
N ARG A 73 3.35 -12.83 11.61
CA ARG A 73 4.61 -13.18 10.94
C ARG A 73 5.71 -13.71 11.87
N ASP A 74 5.54 -13.64 13.18
CA ASP A 74 6.46 -14.23 14.17
C ASP A 74 6.18 -15.73 14.35
#